data_AF-A0A9Q0LC12-F1
#
_entry.id   AF-A0A9Q0LC12-F1
#
_cell.length_a   1.000
_cell.length_b   1.000
_cell.length_c   1.000
_cell.angle_alpha   90.00
_cell.angle_beta   90.00
_cell.angle_gamma   90.00
#
_symmetry.space_group_name_H-M   'P 1'
#
loop_
_entity.id
_entity.type
_entity.pdbx_description
1 polymer ?
#
loop_
_entity_poly.entity_id
_entity_poly.type
_entity_poly.pdbx_seq_one_letter_code
_entity_poly.pdbx_strand_id
1 'polypeptide(L)'
;MQNLEKFIFRKETLFILFLITSLLIQLNEKKFNRLEKELNDLKKEKEDENLSNLLLKEDKDIKKNQNKITELKGIEAIINPMNKFVDNEKIQENGLGALINIVLNEENQNKITELKGIETIINAINKFPNNKEIQKKGIGTLRNIALNEVLNEKFNRLEKELNDLKKEKEDENLSNLLLKEDKNIKKNQNKITELKGIEAIINPMNKFDNQNKITELKGIETIINPMNNFPNHKEIQANGLRALANIASSNNEENQNKITELKGIETIINAMNNFPNHKEIQANGLRALWNIASNENG
;
A
#
# COMPACT_ATOMS: atom_id res chain seq x y z
N MET A 1 -81.91 -6.24 30.65
CA MET A 1 -81.03 -6.66 29.54
C MET A 1 -80.41 -5.47 28.79
N GLN A 2 -81.19 -4.50 28.28
CA GLN A 2 -80.67 -3.38 27.45
C GLN A 2 -79.57 -2.49 28.09
N ASN A 3 -79.55 -2.29 29.42
CA ASN A 3 -78.49 -1.51 30.08
C ASN A 3 -77.16 -2.26 30.24
N LEU A 4 -77.18 -3.59 30.29
CA LEU A 4 -75.97 -4.40 30.42
C LEU A 4 -75.23 -4.50 29.08
N GLU A 5 -75.96 -4.65 27.97
CA GLU A 5 -75.40 -4.65 26.61
C GLU A 5 -74.79 -3.29 26.25
N LYS A 6 -75.44 -2.16 26.57
CA LYS A 6 -74.84 -0.82 26.39
C LYS A 6 -73.58 -0.62 27.21
N PHE A 7 -73.51 -1.19 28.41
CA PHE A 7 -72.34 -1.08 29.28
C PHE A 7 -71.17 -1.95 28.78
N ILE A 8 -71.46 -3.18 28.33
CA ILE A 8 -70.49 -4.09 27.71
C ILE A 8 -69.94 -3.47 26.42
N PHE A 9 -70.82 -3.01 25.52
CA PHE A 9 -70.43 -2.37 24.26
C PHE A 9 -69.57 -1.11 24.48
N ARG A 10 -69.87 -0.30 25.50
CA ARG A 10 -69.08 0.89 25.85
C ARG A 10 -67.70 0.51 26.41
N LYS A 11 -67.58 -0.56 27.20
CA LYS A 11 -66.28 -1.07 27.69
C LYS A 11 -65.43 -1.65 26.56
N GLU A 12 -66.02 -2.41 25.65
CA GLU A 12 -65.33 -2.95 24.47
C GLU A 12 -64.83 -1.84 23.56
N THR A 13 -65.65 -0.81 23.31
CA THR A 13 -65.26 0.35 22.49
C THR A 13 -64.11 1.13 23.13
N LEU A 14 -64.14 1.35 24.44
CA LEU A 14 -63.04 2.03 25.17
C LEU A 14 -61.75 1.20 25.18
N PHE A 15 -61.86 -0.13 25.29
CA PHE A 15 -60.70 -1.02 25.22
C PHE A 15 -60.06 -1.03 23.83
N ILE A 16 -60.87 -1.06 22.76
CA ILE A 16 -60.38 -0.96 21.38
C ILE A 16 -59.71 0.39 21.13
N LEU A 17 -60.28 1.50 21.62
CA LEU A 17 -59.67 2.83 21.48
C LEU A 17 -58.33 2.94 22.22
N PHE A 18 -58.21 2.32 23.40
CA PHE A 18 -56.95 2.24 24.15
C PHE A 18 -55.89 1.41 23.39
N LEU A 19 -56.27 0.28 22.80
CA LEU A 19 -55.36 -0.53 21.99
C LEU A 19 -54.88 0.23 20.74
N ILE A 20 -55.79 0.94 20.04
CA ILE A 20 -55.44 1.72 18.84
C ILE A 20 -54.47 2.86 19.19
N THR A 21 -54.71 3.59 20.28
CA THR A 21 -53.81 4.68 20.72
C THR A 21 -52.45 4.15 21.16
N SER A 22 -52.40 3.03 21.90
CA SER A 22 -51.14 2.37 22.26
C SER A 22 -50.36 1.89 21.03
N LEU A 23 -51.04 1.30 20.05
CA LEU A 23 -50.42 0.84 18.79
C LEU A 23 -49.90 2.02 17.96
N LEU A 24 -50.64 3.14 17.88
CA LEU A 24 -50.21 4.36 17.19
C LEU A 24 -48.98 4.99 17.85
N ILE A 25 -48.91 4.98 19.18
CA ILE A 25 -47.72 5.45 19.93
C ILE A 25 -46.52 4.55 19.62
N GLN A 26 -46.67 3.22 19.69
CA GLN A 26 -45.59 2.28 19.37
C GLN A 26 -45.12 2.38 17.92
N LEU A 27 -46.03 2.59 16.96
CA LEU A 27 -45.68 2.81 15.56
C LEU A 27 -44.90 4.12 15.37
N ASN A 28 -45.27 5.18 16.08
CA ASN A 28 -44.55 6.45 16.07
C ASN A 28 -43.16 6.34 16.69
N GLU A 29 -43.01 5.64 17.82
CA GLU A 29 -41.69 5.40 18.44
C GLU A 29 -40.77 4.58 17.54
N LYS A 30 -41.27 3.51 16.91
CA LYS A 30 -40.48 2.72 15.94
C LYS A 30 -40.03 3.58 14.75
N LYS A 31 -40.93 4.43 14.24
CA LYS A 31 -40.61 5.35 13.15
C LYS A 31 -39.57 6.39 13.57
N PHE A 32 -39.68 6.93 14.78
CA PHE A 32 -38.72 7.87 15.36
C PHE A 32 -37.33 7.23 15.52
N ASN A 33 -37.25 6.06 16.15
CA ASN A 33 -35.98 5.36 16.36
C ASN A 33 -35.28 5.00 15.03
N ARG A 34 -36.07 4.67 13.99
CA ARG A 34 -35.54 4.44 12.64
C ARG A 34 -34.95 5.71 12.03
N LEU A 35 -35.65 6.84 12.12
CA LEU A 35 -35.18 8.13 11.62
C LEU A 35 -33.95 8.62 12.38
N GLU A 36 -33.88 8.41 13.69
CA GLU A 36 -32.72 8.76 14.51
C GLU A 36 -31.49 7.94 14.11
N LYS A 37 -31.67 6.64 13.85
CA LYS A 37 -30.60 5.79 13.31
C LYS A 37 -30.14 6.27 11.93
N GLU A 38 -31.07 6.49 11.00
CA GLU A 38 -30.74 7.01 9.65
C GLU A 38 -30.03 8.36 9.72
N LEU A 39 -30.42 9.25 10.65
CA LEU A 39 -29.74 10.53 10.89
C LEU A 39 -28.32 10.35 11.42
N ASN A 40 -28.10 9.40 12.33
CA ASN A 40 -26.77 9.11 12.87
C ASN A 40 -25.86 8.48 11.82
N ASP A 41 -26.38 7.59 10.99
CA ASP A 41 -25.65 6.97 9.87
C ASP A 41 -25.25 8.05 8.84
N LEU A 42 -26.15 8.98 8.48
CA LEU A 42 -25.87 10.11 7.59
C LEU A 42 -24.84 11.10 8.15
N LYS A 43 -24.86 11.36 9.46
CA LYS A 43 -23.85 12.21 10.11
C LYS A 43 -22.47 11.58 10.02
N LYS A 44 -22.38 10.27 10.27
CA LYS A 44 -21.14 9.51 10.18
C LYS A 44 -20.58 9.49 8.76
N GLU A 45 -21.44 9.26 7.76
CA GLU A 45 -21.04 9.29 6.34
C GLU A 45 -20.47 10.66 5.93
N LYS A 46 -21.09 11.76 6.39
CA LYS A 46 -20.56 13.12 6.17
C LYS A 46 -19.23 13.38 6.88
N GLU A 47 -19.03 12.84 8.08
CA GLU A 47 -17.75 12.95 8.80
C GLU A 47 -16.64 12.19 8.06
N ASP A 48 -16.93 10.98 7.57
CA ASP A 48 -16.00 10.17 6.78
C ASP A 48 -15.65 10.85 5.44
N GLU A 49 -16.64 11.45 4.75
CA GLU A 49 -16.41 12.22 3.51
C GLU A 49 -15.54 13.46 3.75
N ASN A 50 -15.78 14.20 4.83
CA ASN A 50 -14.97 15.36 5.19
C ASN A 50 -13.51 14.98 5.50
N LEU A 51 -13.30 13.88 6.23
CA LEU A 51 -11.97 13.36 6.53
C LEU A 51 -11.26 12.92 5.24
N SER A 52 -11.95 12.21 4.35
CA SER A 52 -11.43 11.81 3.03
C SER A 52 -11.00 13.03 2.20
N ASN A 53 -11.85 14.07 2.14
CA ASN A 53 -11.53 15.31 1.42
C ASN A 53 -10.34 16.07 2.02
N LEU A 54 -10.18 16.05 3.35
CA LEU A 54 -9.04 16.65 4.03
C LEU A 54 -7.74 15.88 3.71
N LEU A 55 -7.76 14.55 3.79
CA LEU A 55 -6.64 13.69 3.44
C LEU A 55 -6.22 13.87 1.98
N LEU A 56 -7.19 13.93 1.05
CA LEU A 56 -6.93 14.19 -0.37
C LEU A 56 -6.32 15.58 -0.61
N LYS A 57 -6.65 16.57 0.21
CA LYS A 57 -6.05 17.90 0.15
C LYS A 57 -4.62 17.89 0.69
N GLU A 58 -4.40 17.25 1.84
CA GLU A 58 -3.07 17.08 2.44
C GLU A 58 -2.12 16.35 1.48
N ASP A 59 -2.56 15.26 0.85
CA ASP A 59 -1.78 14.52 -0.16
C ASP A 59 -1.39 15.41 -1.36
N LYS A 60 -2.31 16.26 -1.83
CA LYS A 60 -2.04 17.24 -2.89
C LYS A 60 -1.01 18.28 -2.47
N ASP A 61 -1.12 18.82 -1.25
CA ASP A 61 -0.20 19.83 -0.72
C ASP A 61 1.20 19.24 -0.45
N ILE A 62 1.27 18.00 0.05
CA ILE A 62 2.53 17.25 0.23
C ILE A 62 3.22 17.06 -1.13
N LYS A 63 2.48 16.57 -2.14
CA LYS A 63 3.03 16.37 -3.49
C LYS A 63 3.51 17.68 -4.13
N LYS A 64 2.79 18.78 -3.91
CA LYS A 64 3.20 20.12 -4.36
C LYS A 64 4.51 20.57 -3.70
N ASN A 65 4.66 20.37 -2.40
CA ASN A 65 5.90 20.73 -1.70
C ASN A 65 7.09 19.87 -2.14
N GLN A 66 6.89 18.57 -2.33
CA GLN A 66 7.92 17.68 -2.87
C GLN A 66 8.40 18.13 -4.25
N ASN A 67 7.48 18.38 -5.18
CA ASN A 67 7.83 18.87 -6.52
C ASN A 67 8.59 20.19 -6.44
N LYS A 68 8.16 21.09 -5.55
CA LYS A 68 8.85 22.38 -5.40
C LYS A 68 10.28 22.23 -4.89
N ILE A 69 10.51 21.32 -3.95
CA ILE A 69 11.85 21.00 -3.45
C ILE A 69 12.72 20.48 -4.59
N THR A 70 12.19 19.61 -5.44
CA THR A 70 12.91 19.05 -6.60
C THR A 70 13.27 20.10 -7.63
N GLU A 71 12.32 20.97 -8.01
CA GLU A 71 12.55 22.12 -8.90
C GLU A 71 13.70 23.01 -8.40
N LEU A 72 13.81 23.19 -7.09
CA LEU A 72 14.81 24.04 -6.45
C LEU A 72 16.15 23.33 -6.19
N LYS A 73 16.41 22.17 -6.81
CA LYS A 73 17.60 21.35 -6.56
C LYS A 73 17.75 20.94 -5.09
N GLY A 74 16.64 20.82 -4.37
CA GLY A 74 16.63 20.50 -2.94
C GLY A 74 17.25 19.15 -2.62
N ILE A 75 17.17 18.17 -3.53
CA ILE A 75 17.83 16.87 -3.36
C ILE A 75 19.36 17.02 -3.32
N GLU A 76 19.95 17.87 -4.17
CA GLU A 76 21.38 18.20 -4.15
C GLU A 76 21.76 18.92 -2.84
N ALA A 77 20.90 19.83 -2.39
CA ALA A 77 21.06 20.53 -1.12
C ALA A 77 20.97 19.63 0.12
N ILE A 78 20.42 18.42 0.00
CA ILE A 78 20.39 17.40 1.06
C ILE A 78 21.58 16.45 0.94
N ILE A 79 21.85 15.91 -0.25
CA ILE A 79 22.91 14.92 -0.49
C ILE A 79 24.30 15.54 -0.26
N ASN A 80 24.53 16.79 -0.67
CA ASN A 80 25.85 17.42 -0.55
C ASN A 80 26.33 17.57 0.90
N PRO A 81 25.52 18.11 1.85
CA PRO A 81 25.89 18.11 3.26
C PRO A 81 26.11 16.70 3.83
N MET A 82 25.27 15.72 3.47
CA MET A 82 25.44 14.35 3.94
C MET A 82 26.79 13.75 3.49
N ASN A 83 27.18 13.97 2.24
CA ASN A 83 28.48 13.52 1.71
C ASN A 83 29.67 14.30 2.28
N LYS A 84 29.50 15.58 2.61
CA LYS A 84 30.57 16.39 3.20
C LYS A 84 30.81 16.06 4.67
N PHE A 85 29.75 15.78 5.42
CA PHE A 85 29.79 15.60 6.86
C PHE A 85 29.41 14.16 7.25
N VAL A 86 30.10 13.19 6.67
CA VAL A 86 29.84 11.75 6.86
C VAL A 86 29.91 11.30 8.32
N ASP A 87 30.73 11.95 9.14
CA ASP A 87 30.90 11.63 10.56
C ASP A 87 29.92 12.38 11.48
N ASN A 88 29.13 13.32 10.95
CA ASN A 88 28.18 14.08 11.74
C ASN A 88 26.82 13.36 11.80
N GLU A 89 26.59 12.67 12.91
CA GLU A 89 25.36 11.90 13.18
C GLU A 89 24.09 12.72 12.94
N LYS A 90 24.04 13.98 13.39
CA LYS A 90 22.83 14.79 13.28
C LYS A 90 22.53 15.20 11.85
N ILE A 91 23.56 15.50 11.06
CA ILE A 91 23.42 15.80 9.63
C ILE A 91 22.92 14.57 8.89
N GLN A 92 23.46 13.38 9.18
CA GLN A 92 22.98 12.15 8.56
C GLN A 92 21.52 11.87 8.93
N GLU A 93 21.16 11.98 10.21
CA GLU A 93 19.80 11.72 10.69
C GLU A 93 18.77 12.70 10.08
N ASN A 94 19.11 13.98 10.01
CA ASN A 94 18.25 15.00 9.41
C ASN A 94 18.15 14.86 7.89
N GLY A 95 19.27 14.57 7.23
CA GLY A 95 19.31 14.33 5.78
C GLY A 95 18.46 13.14 5.37
N LEU A 96 18.58 12.01 6.08
CA LEU A 96 17.71 10.84 5.88
C LEU A 96 16.24 11.15 6.19
N GLY A 97 15.97 11.96 7.22
CA GLY A 97 14.62 12.42 7.55
C GLY A 97 14.00 13.31 6.47
N ALA A 98 14.80 14.11 5.76
CA ALA A 98 14.33 14.85 4.60
C ALA A 98 14.09 13.92 3.40
N LEU A 99 15.06 13.04 3.10
CA LEU A 99 14.98 12.14 1.95
C LEU A 99 13.77 11.20 2.01
N ILE A 100 13.47 10.61 3.17
CA ILE A 100 12.32 9.68 3.31
C ILE A 100 10.98 10.33 2.92
N ASN A 101 10.85 11.64 3.16
CA ASN A 101 9.64 12.41 2.83
C ASN A 101 9.59 12.89 1.37
N ILE A 102 10.74 12.97 0.69
CA ILE A 102 10.84 13.48 -0.69
C ILE A 102 10.77 12.36 -1.71
N VAL A 103 11.28 11.17 -1.38
CA VAL A 103 11.49 10.05 -2.31
C VAL A 103 10.23 9.27 -2.72
N LEU A 104 9.04 9.81 -2.46
CA LEU A 104 7.79 9.10 -2.69
C LEU A 104 7.37 9.06 -4.17
N ASN A 105 7.89 9.95 -5.03
CA ASN A 105 7.59 9.94 -6.45
C ASN A 105 8.80 9.49 -7.29
N GLU A 106 8.52 8.95 -8.48
CA GLU A 106 9.52 8.40 -9.40
C GLU A 106 10.58 9.42 -9.84
N GLU A 107 10.18 10.68 -10.08
CA GLU A 107 11.11 11.75 -10.46
C GLU A 107 12.19 11.97 -9.39
N ASN A 108 11.77 11.98 -8.12
CA ASN A 108 12.66 12.17 -6.99
C ASN A 108 13.54 10.94 -6.74
N GLN A 109 12.99 9.74 -6.92
CA GLN A 109 13.77 8.50 -6.87
C GLN A 109 14.87 8.53 -7.93
N ASN A 110 14.52 8.84 -9.18
CA ASN A 110 15.46 8.93 -10.29
C ASN A 110 16.54 9.99 -10.03
N LYS A 111 16.15 11.18 -9.53
CA LYS A 111 17.10 12.24 -9.20
C LYS A 111 18.04 11.87 -8.06
N ILE A 112 17.56 11.15 -7.04
CA ILE A 112 18.41 10.61 -5.97
C ILE A 112 19.42 9.62 -6.55
N THR A 113 19.00 8.73 -7.45
CA THR A 113 19.90 7.77 -8.11
C THR A 113 20.95 8.46 -8.98
N GLU A 114 20.55 9.46 -9.78
CA GLU A 114 21.48 10.28 -10.58
C GLU A 114 22.58 10.95 -9.73
N LEU A 115 22.22 11.36 -8.52
CA LEU A 115 23.12 12.06 -7.60
C LEU A 115 23.95 11.12 -6.71
N LYS A 116 23.97 9.81 -6.99
CA LYS A 116 24.61 8.81 -6.12
C LYS A 116 24.08 8.86 -4.67
N GLY A 117 22.80 9.17 -4.54
CA GLY A 117 22.13 9.29 -3.26
C GLY A 117 21.92 7.94 -2.58
N ILE A 118 21.80 6.85 -3.34
CA ILE A 118 21.70 5.49 -2.78
C ILE A 118 22.99 5.15 -2.02
N GLU A 119 24.17 5.43 -2.60
CA GLU A 119 25.46 5.26 -1.92
C GLU A 119 25.54 6.12 -0.65
N THR A 120 25.06 7.37 -0.73
CA THR A 120 25.02 8.30 0.41
C THR A 120 24.19 7.73 1.57
N ILE A 121 23.00 7.18 1.27
CA ILE A 121 22.11 6.56 2.25
C ILE A 121 22.76 5.32 2.87
N ILE A 122 23.32 4.43 2.06
CA ILE A 122 23.99 3.20 2.51
C ILE A 122 25.18 3.53 3.42
N ASN A 123 25.99 4.52 3.04
CA ASN A 123 27.12 4.97 3.86
C ASN A 123 26.67 5.47 5.24
N ALA A 124 25.60 6.27 5.30
CA ALA A 124 25.05 6.76 6.56
C ALA A 124 24.57 5.61 7.47
N ILE A 125 23.84 4.64 6.92
CA ILE A 125 23.34 3.48 7.66
C ILE A 125 24.51 2.67 8.24
N ASN A 126 25.52 2.38 7.42
CA ASN A 126 26.67 1.58 7.82
C ASN A 126 27.58 2.31 8.82
N LYS A 127 27.67 3.64 8.74
CA LYS A 127 28.49 4.46 9.64
C LYS A 127 27.93 4.54 11.06
N PHE A 128 26.60 4.52 11.21
CA PHE A 128 25.93 4.67 12.51
C PHE A 128 25.06 3.45 12.86
N PRO A 129 25.65 2.24 12.98
CA PRO A 129 24.90 1.00 13.16
C PRO A 129 24.10 0.96 14.46
N ASN A 130 24.50 1.76 15.47
CA ASN A 130 23.84 1.81 16.77
C ASN A 130 22.78 2.91 16.89
N ASN A 131 22.69 3.85 15.93
CA ASN A 131 21.71 4.93 15.97
C ASN A 131 20.39 4.46 15.33
N LYS A 132 19.41 4.15 16.17
CA LYS A 132 18.08 3.67 15.76
C LYS A 132 17.33 4.60 14.80
N GLU A 133 17.47 5.91 14.95
CA GLU A 133 16.81 6.90 14.09
C GLU A 133 17.41 6.91 12.69
N ILE A 134 18.74 6.85 12.57
CA ILE A 134 19.43 6.71 11.28
C ILE A 134 19.05 5.38 10.63
N GLN A 135 19.06 4.27 11.38
CA GLN A 135 18.67 2.96 10.86
C GLN A 135 17.23 2.96 10.33
N LYS A 136 16.29 3.43 11.15
CA LYS A 136 14.87 3.53 10.78
C LYS A 136 14.67 4.38 9.53
N LYS A 137 15.20 5.61 9.53
CA LYS A 137 14.99 6.58 8.44
C LYS A 137 15.69 6.10 7.17
N GLY A 138 16.93 5.61 7.29
CA GLY A 138 17.70 5.08 6.17
C GLY A 138 17.01 3.90 5.47
N ILE A 139 16.60 2.89 6.22
CA ILE A 139 15.87 1.73 5.67
C ILE A 139 14.52 2.18 5.10
N GLY A 140 13.83 3.10 5.77
CA GLY A 140 12.58 3.69 5.28
C GLY A 140 12.75 4.44 3.95
N THR A 141 13.89 5.11 3.75
CA THR A 141 14.24 5.75 2.47
C THR A 141 14.53 4.69 1.41
N LEU A 142 15.36 3.68 1.69
CA LEU A 142 15.66 2.58 0.74
C LEU A 142 14.39 1.82 0.32
N ARG A 143 13.48 1.58 1.26
CA ARG A 143 12.15 1.00 1.02
C ARG A 143 11.33 1.81 0.01
N ASN A 144 11.36 3.14 0.13
CA ASN A 144 10.64 4.02 -0.79
C ASN A 144 11.36 4.13 -2.14
N ILE A 145 12.70 4.10 -2.18
CA ILE A 145 13.49 4.05 -3.43
C ILE A 145 13.22 2.75 -4.20
N ALA A 146 13.11 1.63 -3.49
CA ALA A 146 12.79 0.33 -4.06
C ALA A 146 11.31 0.19 -4.45
N LEU A 147 10.45 1.17 -4.14
CA LEU A 147 9.03 1.12 -4.44
C LEU A 147 8.81 1.42 -5.93
N ASN A 148 8.43 0.39 -6.68
CA ASN A 148 7.99 0.55 -8.06
C ASN A 148 6.46 0.78 -8.10
N GLU A 149 6.01 2.02 -7.87
CA GLU A 149 4.58 2.38 -7.90
C GLU A 149 3.96 2.12 -9.27
N VAL A 150 4.70 2.39 -10.35
CA VAL A 150 4.24 2.24 -11.73
C VAL A 150 3.89 0.79 -12.06
N LEU A 151 4.68 -0.18 -11.56
CA LEU A 151 4.41 -1.60 -11.77
C LEU A 151 3.17 -2.05 -11.00
N ASN A 152 2.98 -1.58 -9.75
CA ASN A 152 1.82 -1.95 -8.93
C ASN A 152 0.51 -1.34 -9.46
N GLU A 153 0.51 -0.08 -9.89
CA GLU A 153 -0.68 0.54 -10.49
C GLU A 153 -1.06 -0.11 -11.83
N LYS A 154 -0.07 -0.40 -12.69
CA LYS A 154 -0.31 -1.12 -13.96
C LYS A 154 -0.73 -2.57 -13.71
N PHE A 155 -0.14 -3.26 -12.75
CA PHE A 155 -0.53 -4.63 -12.38
C PHE A 155 -1.97 -4.67 -11.84
N ASN A 156 -2.32 -3.78 -10.90
CA ASN A 156 -3.69 -3.68 -10.35
C ASN A 156 -4.71 -3.34 -11.45
N ARG A 157 -4.35 -2.47 -12.39
CA ARG A 157 -5.18 -2.13 -13.54
C ARG A 157 -5.36 -3.35 -14.46
N LEU A 158 -4.30 -4.07 -14.77
CA LEU A 158 -4.34 -5.27 -15.61
C LEU A 158 -5.10 -6.43 -14.94
N GLU A 159 -4.94 -6.60 -13.62
CA GLU A 159 -5.67 -7.60 -12.84
C GLU A 159 -7.17 -7.30 -12.81
N LYS A 160 -7.55 -6.02 -12.69
CA LYS A 160 -8.93 -5.56 -12.83
C LYS A 160 -9.48 -5.86 -14.23
N GLU A 161 -8.76 -5.47 -15.28
CA GLU A 161 -9.13 -5.73 -16.67
C GLU A 161 -9.26 -7.25 -16.97
N LEU A 162 -8.40 -8.08 -16.38
CA LEU A 162 -8.46 -9.54 -16.48
C LEU A 162 -9.69 -10.14 -15.77
N ASN A 163 -10.03 -9.61 -14.59
CA ASN A 163 -11.21 -10.06 -13.83
C ASN A 163 -12.52 -9.66 -14.51
N ASP A 164 -12.57 -8.47 -15.11
CA ASP A 164 -13.72 -8.03 -15.91
C ASP A 164 -13.91 -8.92 -17.17
N LEU A 165 -12.81 -9.30 -17.85
CA LEU A 165 -12.83 -10.24 -18.97
C LEU A 165 -13.27 -11.67 -18.59
N LYS A 166 -12.94 -12.12 -17.37
CA LYS A 166 -13.40 -13.44 -16.87
C LYS A 166 -14.90 -13.45 -16.62
N LYS A 167 -15.46 -12.36 -16.09
CA LYS A 167 -16.91 -12.20 -15.90
C LYS A 167 -17.67 -12.16 -17.23
N GLU A 168 -17.15 -11.43 -18.22
CA GLU A 168 -17.75 -11.38 -19.56
C GLU A 168 -17.80 -12.76 -20.25
N LYS A 169 -16.82 -13.64 -20.01
CA LYS A 169 -16.80 -15.01 -20.54
C LYS A 169 -17.82 -15.95 -19.90
N GLU A 170 -18.18 -15.74 -18.63
CA GLU A 170 -19.21 -16.54 -17.95
C GLU A 170 -20.61 -16.24 -18.52
N ASP A 171 -20.88 -14.99 -18.89
CA ASP A 171 -22.13 -14.56 -19.52
C ASP A 171 -22.24 -15.01 -21.00
N GLU A 172 -21.12 -15.17 -21.71
CA GLU A 172 -21.10 -15.44 -23.16
C GLU A 172 -21.10 -16.93 -23.55
N ASN A 173 -20.89 -17.82 -22.57
CA ASN A 173 -20.60 -19.25 -22.79
C ASN A 173 -21.79 -20.08 -23.32
N LEU A 174 -23.04 -19.58 -23.26
CA LEU A 174 -24.19 -20.40 -23.68
C LEU A 174 -24.54 -20.30 -25.18
N SER A 175 -24.08 -19.26 -25.92
CA SER A 175 -24.62 -19.01 -27.27
C SER A 175 -23.61 -18.94 -28.43
N ASN A 176 -22.28 -18.91 -28.18
CA ASN A 176 -21.31 -18.51 -29.22
C ASN A 176 -20.17 -19.50 -29.53
N LEU A 177 -20.26 -20.74 -29.01
CA LEU A 177 -19.15 -21.70 -29.04
C LEU A 177 -18.70 -22.13 -30.46
N LEU A 178 -19.50 -21.93 -31.52
CA LEU A 178 -19.24 -22.51 -32.84
C LEU A 178 -18.77 -21.52 -33.93
N LEU A 179 -18.77 -20.19 -33.69
CA LEU A 179 -18.45 -19.18 -34.73
C LEU A 179 -17.22 -18.30 -34.43
N LYS A 180 -16.55 -18.48 -33.29
CA LYS A 180 -15.59 -17.51 -32.73
C LYS A 180 -14.11 -17.88 -32.82
N GLU A 181 -13.74 -19.12 -33.13
CA GLU A 181 -12.35 -19.57 -33.03
C GLU A 181 -11.39 -18.78 -33.96
N ASP A 182 -11.77 -18.52 -35.22
CA ASP A 182 -10.87 -17.84 -36.18
C ASP A 182 -10.69 -16.33 -35.94
N LYS A 183 -11.75 -15.60 -35.54
CA LYS A 183 -11.65 -14.16 -35.27
C LYS A 183 -10.92 -13.86 -33.95
N ASN A 184 -11.00 -14.77 -32.98
CA ASN A 184 -10.34 -14.62 -31.69
C ASN A 184 -8.83 -14.88 -31.77
N ILE A 185 -8.35 -15.79 -32.63
CA ILE A 185 -6.92 -16.02 -32.82
C ILE A 185 -6.23 -14.75 -33.34
N LYS A 186 -6.83 -14.06 -34.33
CA LYS A 186 -6.29 -12.83 -34.91
C LYS A 186 -6.37 -11.64 -33.94
N LYS A 187 -7.46 -11.51 -33.17
CA LYS A 187 -7.61 -10.49 -32.13
C LYS A 187 -6.61 -10.70 -30.97
N ASN A 188 -6.35 -11.96 -30.59
CA ASN A 188 -5.39 -12.30 -29.55
C ASN A 188 -3.94 -12.12 -30.02
N GLN A 189 -3.61 -12.45 -31.27
CA GLN A 189 -2.29 -12.15 -31.83
C GLN A 189 -2.02 -10.64 -31.89
N ASN A 190 -3.01 -9.83 -32.27
CA ASN A 190 -2.88 -8.37 -32.25
C ASN A 190 -2.66 -7.86 -30.82
N LYS A 191 -3.37 -8.41 -29.83
CA LYS A 191 -3.22 -8.03 -28.43
C LYS A 191 -1.88 -8.48 -27.83
N ILE A 192 -1.36 -9.65 -28.22
CA ILE A 192 -0.01 -10.11 -27.88
C ILE A 192 1.06 -9.22 -28.54
N THR A 193 0.83 -8.75 -29.76
CA THR A 193 1.74 -7.83 -30.45
C THR A 193 1.71 -6.44 -29.80
N GLU A 194 0.55 -6.01 -29.31
CA GLU A 194 0.39 -4.81 -28.47
C GLU A 194 1.12 -4.96 -27.14
N LEU A 195 1.04 -6.13 -26.49
CA LEU A 195 1.80 -6.46 -25.27
C LEU A 195 3.32 -6.44 -25.49
N LYS A 196 3.82 -6.95 -26.63
CA LYS A 196 5.24 -6.86 -27.00
C LYS A 196 5.67 -5.42 -27.33
N GLY A 197 4.77 -4.61 -27.89
CA GLY A 197 4.97 -3.17 -28.04
C GLY A 197 5.03 -2.44 -26.70
N ILE A 198 4.26 -2.90 -25.72
CA ILE A 198 4.30 -2.40 -24.33
C ILE A 198 5.61 -2.80 -23.64
N GLU A 199 6.16 -4.00 -23.85
CA GLU A 199 7.52 -4.38 -23.38
C GLU A 199 8.61 -3.42 -23.91
N ALA A 200 8.54 -3.06 -25.19
CA ALA A 200 9.48 -2.12 -25.80
C ALA A 200 9.34 -0.68 -25.26
N ILE A 201 8.18 -0.33 -24.66
CA ILE A 201 7.94 0.94 -23.96
C ILE A 201 8.32 0.85 -22.47
N ILE A 202 8.18 -0.33 -21.84
CA ILE A 202 8.57 -0.58 -20.45
C ILE A 202 10.10 -0.59 -20.29
N ASN A 203 10.84 -1.13 -21.26
CA ASN A 203 12.30 -1.21 -21.20
C ASN A 203 13.02 0.14 -21.00
N PRO A 204 12.67 1.23 -21.71
CA PRO A 204 13.23 2.56 -21.42
C PRO A 204 12.63 3.26 -20.19
N MET A 205 11.50 2.79 -19.62
CA MET A 205 10.94 3.31 -18.37
C MET A 205 11.70 2.78 -17.13
N ASN A 206 12.45 1.69 -17.25
CA ASN A 206 13.42 1.21 -16.25
C ASN A 206 14.78 1.93 -16.36
N LYS A 207 14.81 3.25 -16.61
CA LYS A 207 16.09 3.99 -16.71
C LYS A 207 16.92 3.89 -15.43
N PHE A 208 16.26 3.71 -14.29
CA PHE A 208 16.90 3.42 -13.01
C PHE A 208 16.25 2.20 -12.37
N ASP A 209 16.89 1.06 -12.57
CA ASP A 209 16.59 -0.15 -11.82
C ASP A 209 17.09 0.01 -10.38
N ASN A 210 16.34 0.77 -9.59
CA ASN A 210 16.72 1.11 -8.22
C ASN A 210 16.82 -0.13 -7.33
N GLN A 211 16.05 -1.18 -7.61
CA GLN A 211 16.08 -2.45 -6.89
C GLN A 211 17.45 -3.12 -7.10
N ASN A 212 17.86 -3.30 -8.37
CA ASN A 212 19.17 -3.86 -8.68
C ASN A 212 20.31 -2.93 -8.25
N LYS A 213 20.13 -1.61 -8.32
CA LYS A 213 21.14 -0.66 -7.84
C LYS A 213 21.39 -0.77 -6.34
N ILE A 214 20.32 -0.96 -5.55
CA ILE A 214 20.44 -1.23 -4.12
C ILE A 214 21.22 -2.54 -3.91
N THR A 215 20.94 -3.59 -4.69
CA THR A 215 21.66 -4.87 -4.61
C THR A 215 23.15 -4.74 -4.93
N GLU A 216 23.50 -4.10 -6.05
CA GLU A 216 24.88 -3.83 -6.47
C GLU A 216 25.69 -3.11 -5.38
N LEU A 217 25.05 -2.19 -4.66
CA LEU A 217 25.66 -1.38 -3.62
C LEU A 217 25.68 -2.06 -2.24
N LYS A 218 25.41 -3.37 -2.16
CA LYS A 218 25.29 -4.15 -0.91
C LYS A 218 24.21 -3.59 0.04
N GLY A 219 23.17 -2.98 -0.54
CA GLY A 219 22.06 -2.40 0.20
C GLY A 219 21.20 -3.45 0.92
N ILE A 220 21.15 -4.69 0.45
CA ILE A 220 20.41 -5.77 1.13
C ILE A 220 21.03 -6.09 2.50
N GLU A 221 22.36 -6.19 2.61
CA GLU A 221 23.07 -6.36 3.89
C GLU A 221 22.79 -5.17 4.82
N THR A 222 22.74 -3.97 4.23
CA THR A 222 22.45 -2.70 4.90
C THR A 222 21.00 -2.63 5.42
N ILE A 223 20.10 -3.50 4.95
CA ILE A 223 18.71 -3.65 5.46
C ILE A 223 18.62 -4.80 6.48
N ILE A 224 19.29 -5.93 6.22
CA ILE A 224 19.26 -7.12 7.08
C ILE A 224 19.98 -6.88 8.40
N ASN A 225 21.17 -6.26 8.38
CA ASN A 225 21.97 -6.06 9.59
C ASN A 225 21.22 -5.23 10.66
N PRO A 226 20.56 -4.11 10.31
CA PRO A 226 19.80 -3.35 11.30
C PRO A 226 18.57 -4.10 11.82
N MET A 227 17.89 -4.89 10.97
CA MET A 227 16.80 -5.75 11.44
C MET A 227 17.29 -6.74 12.49
N ASN A 228 18.47 -7.33 12.29
CA ASN A 228 19.08 -8.25 13.25
C ASN A 228 19.60 -7.55 14.52
N ASN A 229 20.13 -6.33 14.39
CA ASN A 229 20.63 -5.54 15.52
C ASN A 229 19.50 -4.95 16.39
N PHE A 230 18.33 -4.70 15.79
CA PHE A 230 17.16 -4.13 16.47
C PHE A 230 15.92 -5.03 16.34
N PRO A 231 15.98 -6.27 16.85
CA PRO A 231 14.93 -7.28 16.64
C PRO A 231 13.59 -6.87 17.28
N ASN A 232 13.61 -6.00 18.29
CA ASN A 232 12.45 -5.50 19.01
C ASN A 232 12.03 -4.08 18.58
N HIS A 233 12.64 -3.49 17.54
CA HIS A 233 12.27 -2.16 17.05
C HIS A 233 11.27 -2.24 15.91
N LYS A 234 9.99 -2.12 16.25
CA LYS A 234 8.85 -2.26 15.33
C LYS A 234 9.03 -1.55 13.99
N GLU A 235 9.40 -0.27 13.97
CA GLU A 235 9.50 0.50 12.72
C GLU A 235 10.70 0.07 11.86
N ILE A 236 11.78 -0.44 12.45
CA ILE A 236 12.92 -0.98 11.70
C ILE A 236 12.50 -2.30 11.05
N GLN A 237 11.78 -3.16 11.78
CA GLN A 237 11.26 -4.41 11.23
C GLN A 237 10.25 -4.17 10.12
N ALA A 238 9.26 -3.30 10.34
CA ALA A 238 8.25 -2.98 9.33
C ALA A 238 8.87 -2.39 8.06
N ASN A 239 9.80 -1.43 8.20
CA ASN A 239 10.49 -0.83 7.06
C ASN A 239 11.39 -1.84 6.34
N GLY A 240 12.14 -2.64 7.08
CA GLY A 240 13.06 -3.64 6.53
C GLY A 240 12.31 -4.72 5.75
N LEU A 241 11.25 -5.30 6.33
CA LEU A 241 10.40 -6.27 5.63
C LEU A 241 9.79 -5.69 4.36
N ARG A 242 9.30 -4.44 4.41
CA ARG A 242 8.72 -3.79 3.23
C ARG A 242 9.79 -3.51 2.17
N ALA A 243 11.00 -3.13 2.58
CA ALA A 243 12.13 -2.94 1.67
C ALA A 243 12.53 -4.24 0.99
N LEU A 244 12.70 -5.33 1.75
CA LEU A 244 13.03 -6.65 1.22
C LEU A 244 11.95 -7.16 0.25
N ALA A 245 10.68 -7.01 0.60
CA ALA A 245 9.59 -7.37 -0.30
C ALA A 245 9.56 -6.52 -1.59
N ASN A 246 9.90 -5.24 -1.51
CA ASN A 246 10.03 -4.37 -2.69
C ASN A 246 11.22 -4.78 -3.56
N ILE A 247 12.36 -5.11 -2.97
CA ILE A 247 13.57 -5.54 -3.69
C ILE A 247 13.36 -6.92 -4.35
N ALA A 248 12.64 -7.81 -3.67
CA ALA A 248 12.35 -9.16 -4.14
C ALA A 248 11.18 -9.26 -5.15
N SER A 249 10.53 -8.14 -5.51
CA SER A 249 9.33 -8.16 -6.36
C SER A 249 9.56 -8.94 -7.65
N SER A 250 8.51 -9.64 -8.11
CA SER A 250 8.50 -10.49 -9.31
C SER A 250 9.26 -9.86 -10.48
N ASN A 251 10.16 -10.63 -11.09
CA ASN A 251 11.12 -10.30 -12.15
C ASN A 251 12.57 -9.97 -11.71
N ASN A 252 12.93 -10.09 -10.43
CA ASN A 252 14.31 -9.87 -9.96
C ASN A 252 14.92 -11.10 -9.28
N GLU A 253 15.21 -12.15 -10.06
CA GLU A 253 15.76 -13.41 -9.53
C GLU A 253 17.10 -13.20 -8.80
N GLU A 254 17.98 -12.35 -9.34
CA GLU A 254 19.25 -12.01 -8.71
C GLU A 254 19.04 -11.47 -7.29
N ASN A 255 18.07 -10.56 -7.11
CA ASN A 255 17.77 -9.98 -5.80
C ASN A 255 17.17 -11.02 -4.84
N GLN A 256 16.29 -11.89 -5.33
CA GLN A 256 15.69 -12.96 -4.53
C GLN A 256 16.76 -13.94 -4.04
N ASN A 257 17.65 -14.37 -4.94
CA ASN A 257 18.79 -15.22 -4.62
C ASN A 257 19.72 -14.50 -3.63
N LYS A 258 19.98 -13.20 -3.83
CA LYS A 258 20.86 -12.45 -2.94
C LYS A 258 20.30 -12.30 -1.52
N ILE A 259 18.99 -12.06 -1.39
CA ILE A 259 18.32 -12.05 -0.09
C ILE A 259 18.46 -13.41 0.60
N THR A 260 18.33 -14.50 -0.16
CA THR A 260 18.48 -15.87 0.36
C THR A 260 19.91 -16.15 0.83
N GLU A 261 20.92 -15.82 0.03
CA GLU A 261 22.35 -15.96 0.39
C GLU A 261 22.71 -15.22 1.69
N LEU A 262 22.07 -14.07 1.94
CA LEU A 262 22.31 -13.22 3.09
C LEU A 262 21.47 -13.60 4.33
N LYS A 263 20.88 -14.81 4.34
CA LYS A 263 20.01 -15.28 5.43
C LYS A 263 18.81 -14.35 5.67
N GLY A 264 18.31 -13.75 4.60
CA GLY A 264 17.17 -12.82 4.64
C GLY A 264 15.87 -13.53 5.01
N ILE A 265 15.70 -14.80 4.62
CA ILE A 265 14.51 -15.60 4.96
C ILE A 265 14.41 -15.77 6.48
N GLU A 266 15.51 -16.13 7.15
CA GLU A 266 15.57 -16.27 8.61
C GLU A 266 15.32 -14.93 9.30
N THR A 267 15.87 -13.85 8.75
CA THR A 267 15.65 -12.48 9.25
C THR A 267 14.16 -12.10 9.17
N ILE A 268 13.49 -12.42 8.05
CA ILE A 268 12.06 -12.18 7.85
C ILE A 268 11.22 -12.97 8.87
N ILE A 269 11.49 -14.28 9.01
CA ILE A 269 10.77 -15.17 9.93
C ILE A 269 10.96 -14.70 11.38
N ASN A 270 12.17 -14.33 11.77
CA ASN A 270 12.46 -13.81 13.11
C ASN A 270 11.68 -12.52 13.40
N ALA A 271 11.61 -11.59 12.45
CA ALA A 271 10.82 -10.37 12.58
C ALA A 271 9.33 -10.66 12.78
N MET A 272 8.77 -11.60 12.02
CA MET A 272 7.37 -12.03 12.17
C MET A 272 7.12 -12.71 13.52
N ASN A 273 8.05 -13.55 13.99
CA ASN A 273 7.96 -14.24 15.28
C ASN A 273 8.07 -13.28 16.48
N ASN A 274 8.89 -12.23 16.37
CA ASN A 274 9.02 -11.21 17.43
C ASN A 274 7.78 -10.30 17.53
N PHE A 275 6.99 -10.20 16.46
CA PHE A 275 5.81 -9.33 16.39
C PHE A 275 4.56 -10.07 15.87
N PRO A 276 4.11 -11.13 16.56
CA PRO A 276 3.04 -12.00 16.06
C PRO A 276 1.70 -11.27 15.88
N ASN A 277 1.44 -10.26 16.71
CA ASN A 277 0.20 -9.49 16.69
C ASN A 277 0.29 -8.20 15.84
N HIS A 278 1.42 -7.95 15.17
CA HIS A 278 1.62 -6.72 14.41
C HIS A 278 1.25 -6.89 12.93
N LYS A 279 0.02 -6.50 12.59
CA LYS A 279 -0.58 -6.69 11.25
C LYS A 279 0.33 -6.28 10.09
N GLU A 280 0.94 -5.10 10.15
CA GLU A 280 1.80 -4.61 9.06
C GLU A 280 3.09 -5.45 8.92
N ILE A 281 3.65 -5.94 10.03
CA ILE A 281 4.87 -6.76 10.00
C ILE A 281 4.53 -8.13 9.43
N GLN A 282 3.40 -8.72 9.84
CA GLN A 282 2.91 -9.97 9.27
C GLN A 282 2.64 -9.84 7.78
N ALA A 283 1.92 -8.80 7.34
CA ALA A 283 1.61 -8.57 5.94
C ALA A 283 2.88 -8.35 5.09
N ASN A 284 3.81 -7.50 5.55
CA ASN A 284 5.05 -7.24 4.83
C ASN A 284 5.96 -8.49 4.80
N GLY A 285 6.03 -9.25 5.89
CA GLY A 285 6.82 -10.47 5.97
C GLY A 285 6.29 -11.55 5.04
N LEU A 286 4.97 -11.78 5.03
CA LEU A 286 4.32 -12.71 4.10
C LEU A 286 4.54 -12.29 2.63
N ARG A 287 4.43 -11.00 2.32
CA ARG A 287 4.72 -10.48 0.98
C ARG A 287 6.18 -10.70 0.59
N ALA A 288 7.12 -10.47 1.50
CA ALA A 288 8.54 -10.74 1.24
C ALA A 288 8.78 -12.21 0.92
N LEU A 289 8.24 -13.12 1.74
CA LEU A 289 8.36 -14.56 1.53
C LEU A 289 7.71 -15.01 0.24
N TRP A 290 6.52 -14.51 -0.08
CA TRP A 290 5.86 -14.81 -1.35
C TRP A 290 6.73 -14.37 -2.53
N ASN A 291 7.20 -13.13 -2.52
CA ASN A 291 8.05 -12.59 -3.58
C ASN A 291 9.36 -13.39 -3.76
N ILE A 292 10.01 -13.82 -2.67
CA ILE A 292 11.21 -14.66 -2.71
C ILE A 292 10.89 -16.07 -3.22
N ALA A 293 9.79 -16.67 -2.77
CA ALA A 293 9.38 -18.02 -3.14
C ALA A 293 8.80 -18.13 -4.56
N SER A 294 8.51 -17.00 -5.22
CA SER A 294 7.96 -16.97 -6.58
C SER A 294 9.04 -17.09 -7.65
N ASN A 295 10.29 -17.38 -7.26
CA ASN A 295 11.35 -17.73 -8.20
C ASN A 295 10.90 -19.00 -8.96
N GLU A 296 10.78 -18.93 -10.30
CA GLU A 296 10.32 -20.01 -11.17
C GLU A 296 11.30 -21.20 -11.30
N ASN A 297 12.35 -21.25 -10.47
CA ASN A 297 13.26 -22.39 -10.43
C ASN A 297 12.87 -23.40 -9.33
N GLY A 298 11.87 -24.22 -9.68
CA GLY A 298 11.49 -25.49 -9.04
C GLY A 298 10.91 -26.46 -10.06
#